data_AF-F4BZ63-F1
#
_entry.id   AF-F4BZ63-F1
#
_cell.length_a   1.000
_cell.length_b   1.000
_cell.length_c   1.000
_cell.angle_alpha   90.00
_cell.angle_beta   90.00
_cell.angle_gamma   90.00
#
_symmetry.space_group_name_H-M   'P 1'
#
loop_
_entity.id
_entity.type
_entity.pdbx_description
1 polymer ?
#
loop_
_entity_poly.entity_id
_entity_poly.type
_entity_poly.pdbx_seq_one_letter_code
_entity_poly.pdbx_strand_id
1 'polypeptide(L)'
;MRTLIDFAMREEYSRVKALGDDLSDINSLINWDRFRFLEPLIYKNKTSHGGRPNIDIVIMVKALVLQSWFGLSDPELERQVTDRISFRIFLGTTEVIPDFSTVWLFRERLIECGRYEDLWKELQNQLDEKGFAVKKGTIQDATFITSDPGQKRNKKDQKDQDKKDPNLEAIKARPTPDFDKDLLNISNNIVSSNAKPKRLDDGPINEGTWAKKGSKSFFGYKGHILIDTEYHLIRKIETTTASLHDSQVDLGINGLPRYADKGYSGAKTQGYDAAMKKAARGHKLGIKDILRNKRISRKRSQIERCFAVMKRAHNAGHVSVTTIARAGIKFMMNSIVYNIEQLKYLGRVPSTW
;
A
#
# COMPACT_ATOMS: atom_id res chain seq x y z
N MET A 1 4.81 -22.47 24.21
CA MET A 1 3.85 -23.59 24.12
C MET A 1 2.66 -23.17 24.97
N ARG A 2 1.49 -22.91 24.38
CA ARG A 2 0.35 -22.41 25.16
C ARG A 2 -0.86 -23.35 25.12
N THR A 3 -1.08 -24.13 24.05
CA THR A 3 -2.23 -25.08 23.99
C THR A 3 -1.95 -26.38 23.21
N LEU A 4 -2.82 -27.39 23.39
CA LEU A 4 -2.83 -28.64 22.59
C LEU A 4 -3.07 -28.37 21.09
N ILE A 5 -3.82 -27.32 20.79
CA ILE A 5 -4.10 -26.86 19.42
C ILE A 5 -2.80 -26.39 18.74
N ASP A 6 -1.92 -25.69 19.45
CA ASP A 6 -0.61 -25.29 18.92
C ASP A 6 0.22 -26.50 18.47
N PHE A 7 0.16 -27.59 19.25
CA PHE A 7 0.89 -28.81 18.96
C PHE A 7 0.34 -29.50 17.71
N ALA A 8 -0.98 -29.73 17.67
CA ALA A 8 -1.64 -30.36 16.53
C ALA A 8 -1.40 -29.57 15.22
N MET A 9 -1.55 -28.24 15.27
CA MET A 9 -1.31 -27.36 14.12
C MET A 9 0.14 -27.43 13.61
N ARG A 10 1.13 -27.55 14.50
CA ARG A 10 2.55 -27.69 14.11
C ARG A 10 2.84 -29.06 13.50
N GLU A 11 2.19 -30.11 13.98
CA GLU A 11 2.32 -31.45 13.41
C GLU A 11 1.73 -31.49 11.99
N GLU A 12 0.53 -30.96 11.80
CA GLU A 12 -0.09 -30.83 10.47
C GLU A 12 0.75 -29.96 9.54
N TYR A 13 1.24 -28.83 10.05
CA TYR A 13 2.13 -27.95 9.30
C TYR A 13 3.43 -28.64 8.89
N SER A 14 3.95 -29.60 9.67
CA SER A 14 5.16 -30.34 9.30
C SER A 14 4.96 -31.15 8.01
N ARG A 15 3.73 -31.65 7.78
CA ARG A 15 3.34 -32.31 6.51
C ARG A 15 3.33 -31.33 5.35
N VAL A 16 2.79 -30.13 5.57
CA VAL A 16 2.79 -29.04 4.56
C VAL A 16 4.22 -28.59 4.25
N LYS A 17 5.06 -28.44 5.28
CA LYS A 17 6.46 -28.03 5.14
C LYS A 17 7.26 -29.03 4.30
N ALA A 18 6.97 -30.32 4.40
CA ALA A 18 7.60 -31.35 3.57
C ALA A 18 7.29 -31.21 2.07
N LEU A 19 6.19 -30.56 1.71
CA LEU A 19 5.82 -30.26 0.31
C LEU A 19 6.48 -28.98 -0.22
N GLY A 20 7.26 -28.29 0.62
CA GLY A 20 7.86 -26.99 0.35
C GLY A 20 7.02 -25.87 0.93
N ASP A 21 7.55 -25.15 1.92
CA ASP A 21 6.90 -23.98 2.48
C ASP A 21 7.70 -22.70 2.24
N ASP A 22 7.22 -21.91 1.29
CA ASP A 22 7.84 -20.64 1.00
C ASP A 22 7.76 -19.67 2.19
N LEU A 23 6.67 -19.69 2.97
CA LEU A 23 6.41 -18.75 4.08
C LEU A 23 7.32 -18.98 5.28
N SER A 24 7.70 -20.23 5.59
CA SER A 24 8.69 -20.54 6.62
C SER A 24 10.03 -19.89 6.31
N ASP A 25 10.51 -20.06 5.08
CA ASP A 25 11.81 -19.51 4.65
C ASP A 25 11.79 -17.99 4.83
N ILE A 26 10.73 -17.36 4.34
CA ILE A 26 10.51 -15.92 4.40
C ILE A 26 10.48 -15.40 5.84
N ASN A 27 9.78 -16.11 6.73
CA ASN A 27 9.65 -15.72 8.11
C ASN A 27 11.01 -15.60 8.81
N SER A 28 12.02 -16.38 8.38
CA SER A 28 13.39 -16.33 8.91
C SER A 28 14.25 -15.21 8.33
N LEU A 29 13.87 -14.62 7.19
CA LEU A 29 14.68 -13.61 6.50
C LEU A 29 14.64 -12.26 7.20
N ILE A 30 13.55 -11.93 7.89
CA ILE A 30 13.31 -10.63 8.52
C ILE A 30 13.11 -10.83 10.02
N ASN A 31 13.69 -9.94 10.83
CA ASN A 31 13.42 -9.91 12.25
C ASN A 31 12.13 -9.11 12.50
N TRP A 32 11.01 -9.83 12.65
CA TRP A 32 9.70 -9.22 12.81
C TRP A 32 9.50 -8.51 14.16
N ASP A 33 10.17 -8.97 15.21
CA ASP A 33 10.06 -8.37 16.55
C ASP A 33 10.64 -6.95 16.57
N ARG A 34 11.53 -6.62 15.65
CA ARG A 34 12.03 -5.24 15.50
C ARG A 34 10.95 -4.26 15.07
N PHE A 35 9.81 -4.68 14.52
CA PHE A 35 8.68 -3.77 14.24
C PHE A 35 7.86 -3.41 15.48
N ARG A 36 8.12 -4.04 16.64
CA ARG A 36 7.39 -3.77 17.89
C ARG A 36 7.52 -2.34 18.39
N PHE A 37 8.56 -1.61 18.01
CA PHE A 37 8.72 -0.18 18.37
C PHE A 37 7.54 0.69 17.91
N LEU A 38 6.79 0.26 16.89
CA LEU A 38 5.61 0.95 16.39
C LEU A 38 4.40 0.82 17.33
N GLU A 39 4.37 -0.20 18.19
CA GLU A 39 3.23 -0.50 19.06
C GLU A 39 2.81 0.69 19.95
N PRO A 40 3.71 1.29 20.76
CA PRO A 40 3.35 2.46 21.58
C PRO A 40 3.01 3.72 20.76
N LEU A 41 3.42 3.77 19.50
CA LEU A 41 3.18 4.93 18.63
C LEU A 41 1.78 4.87 17.99
N ILE A 42 1.29 3.67 17.70
CA ILE A 42 0.01 3.42 17.02
C ILE A 42 -1.12 3.19 18.02
N TYR A 43 -0.86 2.39 19.07
CA TYR A 43 -1.87 2.01 20.05
C TYR A 43 -1.89 2.98 21.22
N LYS A 44 -2.71 4.03 21.11
CA LYS A 44 -2.89 5.05 22.16
C LYS A 44 -3.92 4.67 23.23
N ASN A 45 -4.27 3.39 23.35
CA ASN A 45 -5.39 2.96 24.18
C ASN A 45 -5.02 3.01 25.68
N LYS A 46 -5.14 4.20 26.26
CA LYS A 46 -5.00 4.52 27.69
C LYS A 46 -6.34 5.02 28.28
N THR A 47 -7.47 4.50 27.81
CA THR A 47 -8.79 4.91 28.33
C THR A 47 -9.16 4.07 29.55
N SER A 48 -9.80 4.70 30.54
CA SER A 48 -10.21 4.09 31.81
C SER A 48 -11.25 2.98 31.67
N HIS A 49 -11.94 2.90 30.52
CA HIS A 49 -13.06 1.97 30.28
C HIS A 49 -12.71 0.78 29.36
N GLY A 50 -11.42 0.42 29.26
CA GLY A 50 -10.97 -0.91 28.81
C GLY A 50 -11.65 -1.47 27.56
N GLY A 51 -11.34 -0.91 26.39
CA GLY A 51 -11.76 -1.53 25.12
C GLY A 51 -11.05 -2.87 24.85
N ARG A 52 -11.50 -3.61 23.81
CA ARG A 52 -10.84 -4.85 23.35
C ARG A 52 -9.33 -4.61 23.21
N PRO A 53 -8.47 -5.48 23.78
CA PRO A 53 -7.03 -5.33 23.68
C PRO A 53 -6.61 -5.28 22.21
N ASN A 54 -5.64 -4.42 21.89
CA ASN A 54 -5.11 -4.35 20.54
C ASN A 54 -4.38 -5.66 20.21
N ILE A 55 -4.49 -6.10 18.96
CA ILE A 55 -3.74 -7.25 18.45
C ILE A 55 -2.25 -6.87 18.41
N ASP A 56 -1.37 -7.84 18.63
CA ASP A 56 0.08 -7.68 18.48
C ASP A 56 0.42 -7.08 17.10
N ILE A 57 1.22 -6.01 17.10
CA ILE A 57 1.61 -5.31 15.88
C ILE A 57 2.37 -6.21 14.89
N VAL A 58 3.12 -7.19 15.37
CA VAL A 58 3.83 -8.16 14.51
C VAL A 58 2.83 -8.98 13.71
N ILE A 59 1.72 -9.41 14.34
CA ILE A 59 0.65 -10.12 13.65
C ILE A 59 0.05 -9.21 12.58
N MET A 60 -0.21 -7.94 12.91
CA MET A 60 -0.80 -6.98 11.97
C MET A 60 0.12 -6.68 10.77
N VAL A 61 1.41 -6.47 11.01
CA VAL A 61 2.40 -6.25 9.93
C VAL A 61 2.50 -7.49 9.03
N LYS A 62 2.59 -8.68 9.62
CA LYS A 62 2.61 -9.94 8.85
C LYS A 62 1.32 -10.16 8.07
N ALA A 63 0.16 -9.77 8.61
CA ALA A 63 -1.10 -9.83 7.90
C ALA A 63 -1.12 -8.92 6.67
N LEU A 64 -0.55 -7.70 6.76
CA LEU A 64 -0.38 -6.83 5.59
C LEU A 64 0.61 -7.41 4.56
N VAL A 65 1.66 -8.10 5.00
CA VAL A 65 2.58 -8.81 4.10
C VAL A 65 1.85 -9.93 3.36
N LEU A 66 1.09 -10.78 4.05
CA LEU A 66 0.28 -11.83 3.40
C LEU A 66 -0.73 -11.23 2.43
N GLN A 67 -1.39 -10.14 2.81
CA GLN A 67 -2.34 -9.46 1.95
C GLN A 67 -1.70 -9.01 0.63
N SER A 68 -0.55 -8.34 0.71
CA SER A 68 0.18 -7.90 -0.48
C SER A 68 0.74 -9.08 -1.29
N TRP A 69 1.27 -10.10 -0.62
CA TRP A 69 1.87 -11.26 -1.27
C TRP A 69 0.89 -11.98 -2.19
N PHE A 70 -0.31 -12.26 -1.69
CA PHE A 70 -1.31 -13.03 -2.41
C PHE A 70 -2.36 -12.14 -3.09
N GLY A 71 -2.20 -10.81 -3.05
CA GLY A 71 -3.13 -9.87 -3.68
C GLY A 71 -4.55 -9.93 -3.10
N LEU A 72 -4.69 -10.13 -1.80
CA LEU A 72 -5.97 -10.38 -1.13
C LEU A 72 -6.71 -9.09 -0.76
N SER A 73 -8.04 -9.18 -0.70
CA SER A 73 -8.87 -8.17 -0.04
C SER A 73 -8.84 -8.36 1.49
N ASP A 74 -9.36 -7.42 2.27
CA ASP A 74 -9.43 -7.59 3.74
C ASP A 74 -10.30 -8.80 4.15
N PRO A 75 -11.51 -9.00 3.59
CA PRO A 75 -12.32 -10.18 3.91
C PRO A 75 -11.67 -11.48 3.45
N GLU A 76 -10.98 -11.47 2.29
CA GLU A 76 -10.30 -12.64 1.77
C GLU A 76 -9.09 -13.03 2.63
N LEU A 77 -8.36 -12.03 3.15
CA LEU A 77 -7.27 -12.26 4.10
C LEU A 77 -7.79 -12.94 5.37
N GLU A 78 -8.87 -12.43 5.97
CA GLU A 78 -9.50 -13.05 7.15
C GLU A 78 -9.93 -14.49 6.85
N ARG A 79 -10.58 -14.72 5.71
CA ARG A 79 -11.00 -16.05 5.26
C ARG A 79 -9.81 -17.00 5.11
N GLN A 80 -8.75 -16.58 4.42
CA GLN A 80 -7.57 -17.44 4.19
C GLN A 80 -6.73 -17.67 5.44
N VAL A 81 -6.63 -16.68 6.33
CA VAL A 81 -5.96 -16.88 7.63
C VAL A 81 -6.74 -17.86 8.51
N THR A 82 -8.07 -17.87 8.41
CA THR A 82 -8.92 -18.83 9.14
C THR A 82 -8.75 -20.26 8.61
N ASP A 83 -8.69 -20.42 7.29
CA ASP A 83 -8.67 -21.73 6.64
C ASP A 83 -7.25 -22.34 6.52
N ARG A 84 -6.23 -21.52 6.26
CA ARG A 84 -4.89 -22.02 5.90
C ARG A 84 -3.94 -22.05 7.09
N ILE A 85 -3.55 -23.26 7.49
CA ILE A 85 -2.56 -23.51 8.57
C ILE A 85 -1.25 -22.75 8.33
N SER A 86 -0.75 -22.71 7.09
CA SER A 86 0.50 -22.01 6.76
C SER A 86 0.44 -20.51 7.04
N PHE A 87 -0.71 -19.86 6.85
CA PHE A 87 -0.90 -18.45 7.16
C PHE A 87 -0.89 -18.22 8.67
N ARG A 88 -1.56 -19.08 9.43
CA ARG A 88 -1.59 -19.00 10.90
C ARG A 88 -0.21 -19.17 11.50
N ILE A 89 0.56 -20.14 10.99
CA ILE A 89 1.95 -20.37 11.39
C ILE A 89 2.82 -19.17 11.02
N PHE A 90 2.67 -18.60 9.83
CA PHE A 90 3.40 -17.40 9.42
C PHE A 90 3.11 -16.21 10.36
N LEU A 91 1.83 -15.95 10.66
CA LEU A 91 1.42 -14.91 11.61
C LEU A 91 1.94 -15.16 13.03
N GLY A 92 2.18 -16.43 13.40
CA GLY A 92 2.62 -16.82 14.73
C GLY A 92 1.50 -16.83 15.76
N THR A 93 0.24 -16.99 15.31
CA THR A 93 -0.96 -17.00 16.16
C THR A 93 -1.87 -18.17 15.81
N THR A 94 -2.40 -18.81 16.84
CA THR A 94 -3.30 -19.98 16.79
C THR A 94 -4.67 -19.71 17.39
N GLU A 95 -4.90 -18.50 17.89
CA GLU A 95 -6.17 -18.12 18.55
C GLU A 95 -6.67 -16.78 18.03
N VAL A 96 -5.78 -15.80 17.89
CA VAL A 96 -6.13 -14.45 17.47
C VAL A 96 -6.04 -14.34 15.95
N ILE A 97 -7.19 -14.29 15.28
CA ILE A 97 -7.30 -14.00 13.85
C ILE A 97 -7.77 -12.54 13.72
N PRO A 98 -7.00 -11.67 13.04
CA PRO A 98 -7.45 -10.31 12.77
C PRO A 98 -8.67 -10.32 11.85
N ASP A 99 -9.77 -9.71 12.29
CA ASP A 99 -10.92 -9.46 11.42
C ASP A 99 -10.59 -8.40 10.35
N PHE A 100 -11.34 -8.40 9.25
CA PHE A 100 -11.12 -7.50 8.12
C PHE A 100 -11.13 -6.02 8.55
N SER A 101 -11.99 -5.67 9.52
CA SER A 101 -12.15 -4.31 10.02
C SER A 101 -10.95 -3.84 10.83
N THR A 102 -10.32 -4.75 11.57
CA THR A 102 -9.13 -4.51 12.37
C THR A 102 -7.92 -4.31 11.48
N VAL A 103 -7.80 -5.10 10.41
CA VAL A 103 -6.75 -4.92 9.39
C VAL A 103 -6.90 -3.58 8.69
N TRP A 104 -8.12 -3.22 8.31
CA TRP A 104 -8.42 -1.91 7.73
C TRP A 104 -8.05 -0.77 8.70
N LEU A 105 -8.53 -0.83 9.94
CA LEU A 105 -8.29 0.20 10.96
C LEU A 105 -6.80 0.36 11.27
N PHE A 106 -6.03 -0.73 11.26
CA PHE A 106 -4.59 -0.68 11.46
C PHE A 106 -3.88 0.11 10.34
N ARG A 107 -4.26 -0.07 9.07
CA ARG A 107 -3.72 0.73 7.98
C ARG A 107 -4.08 2.20 8.09
N GLU A 108 -5.34 2.50 8.45
CA GLU A 108 -5.75 3.89 8.64
C GLU A 108 -4.97 4.55 9.78
N ARG A 109 -4.78 3.86 10.91
CA ARG A 109 -3.94 4.36 12.01
C ARG A 109 -2.49 4.61 11.59
N LEU A 110 -1.91 3.73 10.77
CA LEU A 110 -0.56 3.90 10.22
C LEU A 110 -0.45 5.16 9.35
N ILE A 111 -1.49 5.45 8.55
CA ILE A 111 -1.59 6.64 7.71
C ILE A 111 -1.75 7.89 8.58
N GLU A 112 -2.73 7.90 9.48
CA GLU A 112 -3.06 9.04 10.35
C GLU A 112 -1.88 9.45 11.24
N CYS A 113 -1.10 8.47 11.73
CA CYS A 113 0.07 8.76 12.54
C CYS A 113 1.32 9.09 11.70
N GLY A 114 1.26 8.96 10.37
CA GLY A 114 2.42 9.15 9.47
C GLY A 114 3.54 8.14 9.68
N ARG A 115 3.27 6.98 10.30
CA ARG A 115 4.28 6.01 10.75
C ARG A 115 4.52 4.86 9.78
N TYR A 116 3.77 4.77 8.68
CA TYR A 116 4.02 3.74 7.66
C TYR A 116 5.43 3.89 7.03
N GLU A 117 5.97 5.10 6.96
CA GLU A 117 7.36 5.32 6.54
C GLU A 117 8.38 4.69 7.49
N ASP A 118 8.08 4.64 8.80
CA ASP A 118 8.97 4.07 9.80
C ASP A 118 9.04 2.53 9.66
N LEU A 119 7.95 1.90 9.19
CA LEU A 119 7.94 0.49 8.79
C LEU A 119 8.88 0.25 7.60
N TRP A 120 8.83 1.11 6.58
CA TRP A 120 9.77 1.03 5.44
C TRP A 120 11.22 1.22 5.89
N LYS A 121 11.51 2.25 6.69
CA LYS A 121 12.85 2.54 7.20
C LYS A 121 13.42 1.35 7.98
N GLU A 122 12.61 0.73 8.83
CA GLU A 122 13.06 -0.41 9.62
C GLU A 122 13.42 -1.61 8.73
N LEU A 123 12.64 -1.90 7.68
CA LEU A 123 13.03 -2.92 6.70
C LEU A 123 14.38 -2.57 6.04
N GLN A 124 14.56 -1.32 5.61
CA GLN A 124 15.80 -0.88 4.97
C GLN A 124 17.01 -1.02 5.89
N ASN A 125 16.87 -0.69 7.18
CA ASN A 125 17.91 -0.90 8.18
C ASN A 125 18.31 -2.37 8.28
N GLN A 126 17.35 -3.29 8.31
CA GLN A 126 17.64 -4.72 8.34
C GLN A 126 18.34 -5.21 7.06
N LEU A 127 18.01 -4.64 5.89
CA LEU A 127 18.71 -4.95 4.63
C LEU A 127 20.17 -4.49 4.69
N ASP A 128 20.42 -3.31 5.24
CA ASP A 128 21.76 -2.73 5.35
C ASP A 128 22.63 -3.51 6.35
N GLU A 129 22.07 -3.90 7.49
CA GLU A 129 22.75 -4.75 8.48
C GLU A 129 23.09 -6.14 7.93
N LYS A 130 22.31 -6.65 6.97
CA LYS A 130 22.61 -7.90 6.23
C LYS A 130 23.66 -7.71 5.13
N GLY A 131 24.21 -6.51 4.95
CA GLY A 131 25.24 -6.21 3.96
C GLY A 131 24.72 -5.81 2.58
N PHE A 132 23.41 -5.61 2.42
CA PHE A 132 22.77 -5.23 1.14
C PHE A 132 22.67 -3.71 0.94
N ALA A 133 23.61 -2.96 1.53
CA ALA A 133 23.72 -1.53 1.30
C ALA A 133 24.06 -1.21 -0.17
N VAL A 134 23.56 -0.07 -0.65
CA VAL A 134 23.76 0.39 -2.03
C VAL A 134 25.20 0.88 -2.21
N LYS A 135 25.95 0.30 -3.16
CA LYS A 135 27.36 0.68 -3.39
C LYS A 135 27.65 1.21 -4.79
N LYS A 136 27.16 0.55 -5.86
CA LYS A 136 27.56 0.90 -7.24
C LYS A 136 26.66 1.91 -7.96
N GLY A 137 25.36 1.89 -7.69
CA GLY A 137 24.42 2.73 -8.41
C GLY A 137 22.98 2.26 -8.27
N THR A 138 22.07 3.06 -8.81
CA THR A 138 20.64 2.88 -8.64
C THR A 138 19.89 3.09 -9.95
N ILE A 139 18.73 2.45 -10.07
CA ILE A 139 17.83 2.59 -11.22
C ILE A 139 16.53 3.19 -10.69
N GLN A 140 16.07 4.28 -11.31
CA GLN A 140 14.78 4.88 -11.01
C GLN A 140 13.82 4.66 -12.18
N ASP A 141 12.58 4.28 -11.85
CA ASP A 141 11.48 4.22 -12.78
C ASP A 141 10.12 4.29 -12.05
N ALA A 142 9.06 4.49 -12.83
CA ALA A 142 7.70 4.62 -12.33
C ALA A 142 6.73 3.66 -13.02
N THR A 143 5.76 3.17 -12.27
CA THR A 143 4.64 2.39 -12.81
C THR A 143 3.31 3.04 -12.48
N PHE A 144 2.36 2.97 -13.42
CA PHE A 144 0.97 3.24 -13.09
C PHE A 144 0.42 2.18 -12.16
N ILE A 145 -0.38 2.65 -11.20
CA ILE A 145 -1.26 1.87 -10.33
C ILE A 145 -2.66 2.36 -10.66
N THR A 146 -3.45 1.54 -11.36
CA THR A 146 -4.78 1.98 -11.80
C THR A 146 -5.76 1.98 -10.64
N SER A 147 -6.75 2.84 -10.70
CA SER A 147 -7.89 2.80 -9.81
C SER A 147 -9.15 3.14 -10.59
N ASP A 148 -10.30 2.96 -9.96
CA ASP A 148 -11.56 3.38 -10.56
C ASP A 148 -11.82 4.87 -10.25
N PRO A 149 -12.25 5.68 -11.24
CA PRO A 149 -12.59 7.09 -11.03
C PRO A 149 -13.83 7.30 -10.15
N GLY A 150 -14.55 6.22 -9.82
CA GLY A 150 -15.84 6.28 -9.15
C GLY A 150 -16.96 6.73 -10.09
N GLN A 151 -18.20 6.40 -9.74
CA GLN A 151 -19.36 6.94 -10.44
C GLN A 151 -19.66 8.34 -9.89
N LYS A 152 -19.58 9.38 -10.73
CA LYS A 152 -20.22 10.66 -10.42
C LYS A 152 -21.71 10.39 -10.25
N ARG A 153 -22.24 10.46 -9.03
CA ARG A 153 -23.70 10.50 -8.83
C ARG A 153 -24.22 11.70 -9.61
N ASN A 154 -25.06 11.46 -10.61
CA ASN A 154 -25.73 12.56 -11.27
C ASN A 154 -26.74 13.14 -10.26
N LYS A 155 -26.87 14.48 -10.20
CA LYS A 155 -27.83 15.16 -9.30
C LYS A 155 -29.29 14.66 -9.42
N LYS A 156 -29.64 13.95 -10.51
CA LYS A 156 -30.94 13.29 -10.70
C LYS A 156 -31.12 12.07 -9.78
N ASP A 157 -30.10 11.24 -9.61
CA ASP A 157 -30.19 9.99 -8.84
C ASP A 157 -30.37 10.24 -7.33
N GLN A 158 -29.99 11.43 -6.86
CA GLN A 158 -30.13 11.84 -5.47
C GLN A 158 -31.58 12.22 -5.12
N LYS A 159 -32.32 12.83 -6.06
CA LYS A 159 -33.74 13.17 -5.86
C LYS A 159 -34.67 11.95 -5.88
N ASP A 160 -34.28 10.88 -6.58
CA ASP A 160 -35.10 9.67 -6.69
C ASP A 160 -34.93 8.71 -5.50
N GLN A 161 -33.85 8.86 -4.71
CA GLN A 161 -33.66 8.10 -3.47
C GLN A 161 -34.38 8.74 -2.28
N ASP A 162 -34.43 10.09 -2.19
CA ASP A 162 -35.19 10.80 -1.14
C ASP A 162 -36.71 10.61 -1.24
N LYS A 163 -37.21 10.12 -2.38
CA LYS A 163 -38.62 9.80 -2.62
C LYS A 163 -38.98 8.32 -2.41
N LYS A 164 -38.02 7.47 -2.03
CA LYS A 164 -38.23 6.01 -1.87
C LYS A 164 -38.24 5.54 -0.43
N ASP A 165 -38.55 6.43 0.53
CA ASP A 165 -38.99 6.00 1.87
C ASP A 165 -40.53 6.06 1.94
N PRO A 166 -41.24 4.94 1.71
CA PRO A 166 -42.70 4.90 1.81
C PRO A 166 -43.23 5.21 3.22
N ASN A 167 -42.35 5.27 4.23
CA ASN A 167 -42.71 5.55 5.62
C ASN A 167 -42.77 7.06 5.94
N LEU A 168 -42.16 7.94 5.13
CA LEU A 168 -42.17 9.39 5.35
C LEU A 168 -43.41 10.08 4.79
N GLU A 169 -44.01 9.54 3.72
CA GLU A 169 -45.27 10.06 3.16
C GLU A 169 -46.49 9.65 4.01
N ALA A 170 -46.44 8.49 4.68
CA ALA A 170 -47.52 8.00 5.54
C ALA A 170 -47.70 8.84 6.83
N ILE A 171 -46.65 9.47 7.33
CA ILE A 171 -46.68 10.29 8.56
C ILE A 171 -47.34 11.66 8.32
N LYS A 172 -47.29 12.18 7.08
CA LYS A 172 -47.86 13.50 6.73
C LYS A 172 -49.37 13.51 6.56
N ALA A 173 -50.03 12.34 6.54
CA ALA A 173 -51.44 12.20 6.19
C ALA A 173 -52.41 12.04 7.37
N ARG A 174 -51.96 12.17 8.63
CA ARG A 174 -52.85 12.11 9.81
C ARG A 174 -53.04 13.49 10.43
N PRO A 175 -54.28 13.99 10.59
CA PRO A 175 -54.51 15.24 11.31
C PRO A 175 -54.35 15.01 12.82
N THR A 176 -53.39 15.68 13.44
CA THR A 176 -53.19 15.68 14.90
C THR A 176 -54.04 16.77 15.56
N PRO A 177 -54.70 16.53 16.71
CA PRO A 177 -55.48 17.53 17.43
C PRO A 177 -54.62 18.71 17.93
N ASP A 178 -55.22 19.90 18.01
CA ASP A 178 -54.54 21.20 18.20
C ASP A 178 -53.80 21.43 19.53
N PHE A 179 -53.90 20.54 20.52
CA PHE A 179 -53.29 20.74 21.84
C PHE A 179 -51.80 20.36 21.95
N ASP A 180 -51.18 19.79 20.90
CA ASP A 180 -49.78 19.30 20.95
C ASP A 180 -48.79 20.10 20.10
N LYS A 181 -49.17 21.23 19.51
CA LYS A 181 -48.27 22.03 18.66
C LYS A 181 -47.16 22.73 19.46
N ASP A 182 -47.43 23.13 20.71
CA ASP A 182 -46.47 23.88 21.53
C ASP A 182 -45.41 22.98 22.19
N LEU A 183 -45.77 21.75 22.61
CA LEU A 183 -44.83 20.78 23.16
C LEU A 183 -43.87 20.21 22.10
N LEU A 184 -44.34 20.05 20.85
CA LEU A 184 -43.50 19.68 19.71
C LEU A 184 -42.46 20.77 19.40
N ASN A 185 -42.84 22.05 19.48
CA ASN A 185 -41.93 23.17 19.20
C ASN A 185 -40.83 23.33 20.25
N ILE A 186 -41.12 23.06 21.53
CA ILE A 186 -40.11 23.09 22.60
C ILE A 186 -39.10 21.95 22.43
N SER A 187 -39.56 20.73 22.08
CA SER A 187 -38.65 19.60 21.83
C SER A 187 -37.74 19.84 20.62
N ASN A 188 -38.27 20.46 19.55
CA ASN A 188 -37.52 20.75 18.34
C ASN A 188 -36.46 21.85 18.54
N ASN A 189 -36.73 22.84 19.41
CA ASN A 189 -35.78 23.89 19.75
C ASN A 189 -34.66 23.42 20.70
N ILE A 190 -34.93 22.44 21.57
CA ILE A 190 -33.89 21.85 22.43
C ILE A 190 -32.95 20.97 21.59
N VAL A 191 -33.48 20.21 20.63
CA VAL A 191 -32.69 19.36 19.72
C VAL A 191 -31.88 20.18 18.70
N SER A 192 -32.34 21.39 18.31
CA SER A 192 -31.64 22.26 17.36
C SER A 192 -30.48 23.08 17.97
N SER A 193 -30.38 23.18 19.30
CA SER A 193 -29.27 23.85 19.99
C SER A 193 -27.98 23.01 20.07
N ASN A 194 -28.07 21.69 19.94
CA ASN A 194 -26.94 20.83 19.63
C ASN A 194 -26.80 20.73 18.12
N ALA A 195 -26.29 21.80 17.51
CA ALA A 195 -25.88 21.78 16.11
C ALA A 195 -24.89 20.62 15.91
N LYS A 196 -25.39 19.50 15.36
CA LYS A 196 -24.53 18.44 14.83
C LYS A 196 -23.51 19.12 13.91
N PRO A 197 -22.21 18.80 14.02
CA PRO A 197 -21.22 19.39 13.13
C PRO A 197 -21.70 19.20 11.70
N LYS A 198 -21.77 20.30 10.96
CA LYS A 198 -22.15 20.34 9.56
C LYS A 198 -21.27 19.31 8.85
N ARG A 199 -21.82 18.16 8.46
CA ARG A 199 -21.11 17.23 7.57
C ARG A 199 -20.79 18.04 6.33
N LEU A 200 -19.52 18.26 6.03
CA LEU A 200 -19.14 18.82 4.73
C LEU A 200 -19.74 17.91 3.66
N ASP A 201 -20.49 18.49 2.72
CA ASP A 201 -21.10 17.82 1.58
C ASP A 201 -20.06 17.34 0.53
N ASP A 202 -18.82 17.12 0.95
CA ASP A 202 -17.79 16.50 0.11
C ASP A 202 -17.88 15.00 0.33
N GLY A 203 -18.45 14.29 -0.65
CA GLY A 203 -18.35 12.84 -0.73
C GLY A 203 -16.89 12.36 -0.65
N PRO A 204 -16.63 11.05 -0.56
CA PRO A 204 -15.27 10.53 -0.48
C PRO A 204 -14.40 11.11 -1.60
N ILE A 205 -13.39 11.90 -1.23
CA ILE A 205 -12.47 12.53 -2.18
C ILE A 205 -11.69 11.41 -2.87
N ASN A 206 -11.77 11.37 -4.21
CA ASN A 206 -10.92 10.54 -5.04
C ASN A 206 -9.79 11.40 -5.59
N GLU A 207 -8.59 11.20 -5.04
CA GLU A 207 -7.36 11.93 -5.38
C GLU A 207 -6.67 11.37 -6.63
N GLY A 208 -7.19 10.26 -7.19
CA GLY A 208 -6.70 9.71 -8.44
C GLY A 208 -6.82 10.73 -9.59
N THR A 209 -5.85 10.74 -10.49
CA THR A 209 -5.87 11.63 -11.67
C THR A 209 -5.68 10.84 -12.96
N TRP A 210 -5.95 11.50 -14.09
CA TRP A 210 -5.74 10.93 -15.42
C TRP A 210 -4.35 11.22 -15.94
N ALA A 211 -3.75 10.23 -16.60
CA ALA A 211 -2.51 10.40 -17.36
C ALA A 211 -2.54 9.59 -18.65
N LYS A 212 -1.82 10.07 -19.66
CA LYS A 212 -1.73 9.43 -20.98
C LYS A 212 -0.34 8.85 -21.20
N LYS A 213 -0.26 7.58 -21.60
CA LYS A 213 0.98 6.92 -22.05
C LYS A 213 0.73 6.29 -23.41
N GLY A 214 1.33 6.87 -24.45
CA GLY A 214 1.04 6.52 -25.84
C GLY A 214 -0.40 6.86 -26.20
N SER A 215 -1.16 5.89 -26.73
CA SER A 215 -2.58 6.03 -27.04
C SER A 215 -3.51 5.74 -25.85
N LYS A 216 -3.01 5.16 -24.76
CA LYS A 216 -3.81 4.72 -23.62
C LYS A 216 -3.85 5.77 -22.51
N SER A 217 -5.01 5.89 -21.87
CA SER A 217 -5.23 6.71 -20.68
C SER A 217 -5.35 5.82 -19.45
N PHE A 218 -4.79 6.27 -18.33
CA PHE A 218 -4.80 5.56 -17.05
C PHE A 218 -5.33 6.52 -15.99
N PHE A 219 -6.28 6.07 -15.19
CA PHE A 219 -6.74 6.77 -14.00
C PHE A 219 -6.12 6.12 -12.75
N GLY A 220 -5.67 6.94 -11.80
CA GLY A 220 -5.19 6.49 -10.51
C GLY A 220 -3.89 7.17 -10.10
N TYR A 221 -2.87 6.38 -9.81
CA TYR A 221 -1.63 6.80 -9.18
C TYR A 221 -0.40 6.33 -9.95
N LYS A 222 0.77 6.81 -9.54
CA LYS A 222 2.08 6.29 -9.94
C LYS A 222 2.85 5.86 -8.70
N GLY A 223 3.41 4.65 -8.76
CA GLY A 223 4.41 4.18 -7.82
C GLY A 223 5.80 4.34 -8.43
N HIS A 224 6.62 5.18 -7.82
CA HIS A 224 8.02 5.40 -8.17
C HIS A 224 8.89 4.53 -7.28
N ILE A 225 9.86 3.83 -7.87
CA ILE A 225 10.84 3.06 -7.11
C ILE A 225 12.26 3.41 -7.52
N LEU A 226 13.16 3.29 -6.55
CA LEU A 226 14.60 3.24 -6.75
C LEU A 226 15.08 1.86 -6.37
N ILE A 227 15.64 1.11 -7.32
CA ILE A 227 16.30 -0.17 -7.02
C ILE A 227 17.82 -0.03 -7.09
N ASP A 228 18.54 -0.83 -6.33
CA ASP A 228 19.99 -0.93 -6.48
C ASP A 228 20.38 -1.82 -7.68
N THR A 229 21.57 -1.60 -8.25
CA THR A 229 22.01 -2.33 -9.45
C THR A 229 22.61 -3.71 -9.18
N GLU A 230 22.90 -4.06 -7.92
CA GLU A 230 23.67 -5.26 -7.54
C GLU A 230 22.76 -6.39 -7.07
N TYR A 231 21.89 -6.08 -6.11
CA TYR A 231 20.97 -6.99 -5.46
C TYR A 231 19.54 -6.86 -6.00
N HIS A 232 19.24 -5.79 -6.75
CA HIS A 232 17.91 -5.45 -7.27
C HIS A 232 16.85 -5.33 -6.18
N LEU A 233 17.24 -4.88 -4.99
CA LEU A 233 16.34 -4.54 -3.90
C LEU A 233 15.82 -3.12 -4.11
N ILE A 234 14.56 -2.89 -3.76
CA ILE A 234 13.94 -1.57 -3.72
C ILE A 234 14.45 -0.84 -2.47
N ARG A 235 14.99 0.36 -2.68
CA ARG A 235 15.68 1.17 -1.66
C ARG A 235 14.93 2.45 -1.29
N LYS A 236 14.27 3.06 -2.26
CA LYS A 236 13.36 4.20 -2.03
C LYS A 236 12.09 4.00 -2.85
N ILE A 237 11.00 4.54 -2.33
CA ILE A 237 9.68 4.51 -2.97
C ILE A 237 9.02 5.87 -2.79
N GLU A 238 8.14 6.22 -3.72
CA GLU A 238 7.24 7.36 -3.58
C GLU A 238 5.95 7.07 -4.36
N THR A 239 4.82 7.57 -3.88
CA THR A 239 3.53 7.43 -4.57
C THR A 239 2.94 8.79 -4.84
N THR A 240 2.54 9.02 -6.09
CA THR A 240 2.00 10.31 -6.54
C THR A 240 0.72 10.08 -7.33
N THR A 241 0.00 11.15 -7.63
CA THR A 241 -1.09 11.07 -8.62
C THR A 241 -0.54 10.69 -10.00
N ALA A 242 -1.38 10.08 -10.86
CA ALA A 242 -0.94 9.63 -12.17
C ALA A 242 -0.46 10.77 -13.08
N SER A 243 -1.04 11.95 -12.94
CA SER A 243 -0.73 13.13 -13.77
C SER A 243 0.63 13.76 -13.45
N LEU A 244 1.20 13.52 -12.25
CA LEU A 244 2.51 14.05 -11.90
C LEU A 244 3.56 13.51 -12.87
N HIS A 245 4.37 14.39 -13.44
CA HIS A 245 5.41 13.98 -14.37
C HIS A 245 6.60 13.37 -13.62
N ASP A 246 7.12 12.26 -14.13
CA ASP A 246 8.11 11.43 -13.43
C ASP A 246 9.38 12.23 -13.08
N SER A 247 9.78 13.20 -13.91
CA SER A 247 10.92 14.09 -13.64
C SER A 247 10.81 14.96 -12.39
N GLN A 248 9.62 15.07 -11.79
CA GLN A 248 9.39 15.85 -10.57
C GLN A 248 9.69 15.04 -9.30
N VAL A 249 9.86 13.72 -9.44
CA VAL A 249 10.20 12.82 -8.34
C VAL A 249 11.66 12.42 -8.47
N ASP A 250 12.46 12.71 -7.44
CA ASP A 250 13.85 12.32 -7.39
C ASP A 250 14.11 11.41 -6.18
N LEU A 251 14.42 10.15 -6.50
CA LEU A 251 14.80 9.15 -5.51
C LEU A 251 16.31 8.91 -5.53
N GLY A 252 17.11 9.74 -6.22
CA GLY A 252 18.56 9.61 -6.27
C GLY A 252 19.21 9.50 -4.88
N ILE A 253 20.39 8.88 -4.84
CA ILE A 253 21.23 8.82 -3.65
C ILE A 253 22.51 9.61 -3.95
N ASN A 254 22.88 10.52 -3.05
CA ASN A 254 24.06 11.35 -3.24
C ASN A 254 25.33 10.50 -3.43
N GLY A 255 26.19 10.91 -4.36
CA GLY A 255 27.41 10.19 -4.71
C GLY A 255 27.20 8.92 -5.55
N LEU A 256 25.98 8.57 -5.95
CA LEU A 256 25.69 7.36 -6.74
C LEU A 256 25.00 7.69 -8.07
N PRO A 257 25.34 6.97 -9.18
CA PRO A 257 24.63 7.12 -10.44
C PRO A 257 23.18 6.69 -10.36
N ARG A 258 22.27 7.55 -10.85
CA ARG A 258 20.85 7.25 -11.01
C ARG A 258 20.51 7.01 -12.48
N TYR A 259 20.34 5.75 -12.86
CA TYR A 259 19.96 5.33 -14.20
C TYR A 259 18.45 5.49 -14.40
N ALA A 260 18.04 6.38 -15.30
CA ALA A 260 16.63 6.70 -15.53
C ALA A 260 16.26 6.81 -17.03
N ASP A 261 14.96 6.81 -17.31
CA ASP A 261 14.45 6.85 -18.68
C ASP A 261 14.58 8.24 -19.34
N LYS A 262 14.05 8.38 -20.56
CA LYS A 262 14.06 9.66 -21.29
C LYS A 262 13.11 10.69 -20.70
N GLY A 263 12.09 10.27 -19.95
CA GLY A 263 11.19 11.13 -19.18
C GLY A 263 11.92 11.89 -18.08
N TYR A 264 13.03 11.36 -17.57
CA TYR A 264 13.90 12.05 -16.61
C TYR A 264 15.00 12.90 -17.23
N SER A 265 15.06 13.04 -18.56
CA SER A 265 16.11 13.82 -19.24
C SER A 265 16.08 15.29 -18.77
N GLY A 266 17.15 15.75 -18.11
CA GLY A 266 17.25 17.11 -17.57
C GLY A 266 16.56 17.33 -16.22
N ALA A 267 16.06 16.26 -15.59
CA ALA A 267 15.54 16.31 -14.23
C ALA A 267 16.69 16.57 -13.24
N LYS A 268 16.45 17.40 -12.22
CA LYS A 268 17.39 17.51 -11.09
C LYS A 268 17.42 16.19 -10.35
N THR A 269 18.60 15.80 -9.88
CA THR A 269 18.76 14.60 -9.05
C THR A 269 19.82 14.80 -7.98
N GLN A 270 19.61 14.20 -6.82
CA GLN A 270 20.55 14.09 -5.72
C GLN A 270 21.74 13.18 -6.09
N GLY A 271 21.53 12.20 -6.98
CA GLY A 271 22.60 11.33 -7.47
C GLY A 271 23.32 11.89 -8.69
N TYR A 272 24.25 11.13 -9.26
CA TYR A 272 24.83 11.48 -10.56
C TYR A 272 23.83 11.18 -11.68
N ASP A 273 23.52 12.19 -12.50
CA ASP A 273 22.51 12.05 -13.55
C ASP A 273 22.95 11.08 -14.66
N ALA A 274 22.35 9.89 -14.63
CA ALA A 274 22.44 8.89 -15.68
C ALA A 274 21.09 8.65 -16.35
N ALA A 275 20.24 9.69 -16.46
CA ALA A 275 19.05 9.64 -17.29
C ALA A 275 19.39 9.53 -18.79
N MET A 276 18.55 8.82 -19.54
CA MET A 276 18.67 8.73 -20.99
C MET A 276 18.37 10.09 -21.62
N LYS A 277 19.18 10.51 -22.59
CA LYS A 277 18.93 11.76 -23.30
C LYS A 277 17.76 11.63 -24.26
N LYS A 278 16.93 12.67 -24.31
CA LYS A 278 15.83 12.83 -25.27
C LYS A 278 16.27 13.69 -26.44
N ALA A 279 15.85 13.34 -27.67
CA ALA A 279 16.05 14.19 -28.83
C ALA A 279 15.15 15.43 -28.72
N ALA A 280 15.65 16.59 -29.14
CA ALA A 280 14.84 17.80 -29.23
C ALA A 280 14.15 17.88 -30.60
N ARG A 281 13.10 18.70 -30.70
CA ARG A 281 12.40 18.92 -31.98
C ARG A 281 13.39 19.45 -33.02
N GLY A 282 13.48 18.78 -34.16
CA GLY A 282 14.42 19.14 -35.24
C GLY A 282 15.88 18.71 -35.01
N HIS A 283 16.24 18.20 -33.81
CA HIS A 283 17.62 17.83 -33.48
C HIS A 283 17.71 16.36 -33.07
N LYS A 284 18.23 15.53 -33.98
CA LYS A 284 18.47 14.09 -33.72
C LYS A 284 19.58 13.92 -32.69
N LEU A 285 19.50 12.83 -31.92
CA LEU A 285 20.57 12.44 -30.99
C LEU A 285 21.82 12.06 -31.78
N GLY A 286 22.97 12.57 -31.33
CA GLY A 286 24.26 12.14 -31.87
C GLY A 286 24.56 10.67 -31.55
N ILE A 287 25.47 10.06 -32.33
CA ILE A 287 25.85 8.64 -32.19
C ILE A 287 26.32 8.31 -30.76
N LYS A 288 27.11 9.20 -30.13
CA LYS A 288 27.59 9.05 -28.75
C LYS A 288 26.44 8.94 -27.74
N ASP A 289 25.41 9.77 -27.90
CA ASP A 289 24.24 9.77 -27.01
C ASP A 289 23.36 8.54 -27.23
N ILE A 290 23.23 8.07 -28.48
CA ILE A 290 22.55 6.81 -28.81
C ILE A 290 23.26 5.63 -28.11
N LEU A 291 24.59 5.54 -28.21
CA LEU A 291 25.37 4.49 -27.56
C LEU A 291 25.33 4.58 -26.03
N ARG A 292 25.36 5.80 -25.47
CA ARG A 292 25.14 6.04 -24.02
C ARG A 292 23.76 5.55 -23.59
N ASN A 293 22.70 5.92 -24.32
CA ASN A 293 21.33 5.49 -24.05
C ASN A 293 21.19 3.96 -24.13
N LYS A 294 21.84 3.29 -25.10
CA LYS A 294 21.84 1.82 -25.20
C LYS A 294 22.49 1.16 -23.98
N ARG A 295 23.60 1.72 -23.47
CA ARG A 295 24.24 1.24 -22.24
C ARG A 295 23.36 1.44 -21.01
N ILE A 296 22.74 2.61 -20.85
CA ILE A 296 21.82 2.91 -19.75
C ILE A 296 20.60 1.97 -19.81
N SER A 297 20.01 1.80 -20.99
CA SER A 297 18.84 0.93 -21.18
C SER A 297 19.09 -0.52 -20.75
N ARG A 298 20.29 -1.05 -20.99
CA ARG A 298 20.68 -2.41 -20.54
C ARG A 298 20.77 -2.54 -19.02
N LYS A 299 21.23 -1.50 -18.33
CA LYS A 299 21.24 -1.49 -16.85
C LYS A 299 19.81 -1.39 -16.32
N ARG A 300 19.04 -0.47 -16.91
CA ARG A 300 17.66 -0.18 -16.46
C ARG A 300 16.69 -1.34 -16.66
N SER A 301 16.88 -2.21 -17.64
CA SER A 301 15.96 -3.32 -17.90
C SER A 301 15.75 -4.26 -16.71
N GLN A 302 16.64 -4.24 -15.71
CA GLN A 302 16.49 -5.00 -14.47
C GLN A 302 15.25 -4.60 -13.67
N ILE A 303 14.83 -3.33 -13.70
CA ILE A 303 13.66 -2.83 -12.96
C ILE A 303 12.34 -3.38 -13.50
N GLU A 304 12.30 -3.77 -14.78
CA GLU A 304 11.10 -4.33 -15.41
C GLU A 304 10.69 -5.65 -14.76
N ARG A 305 11.66 -6.44 -14.27
CA ARG A 305 11.40 -7.65 -13.49
C ARG A 305 10.67 -7.31 -12.18
N CYS A 306 11.09 -6.25 -11.49
CA CYS A 306 10.45 -5.80 -10.26
C CYS A 306 8.97 -5.46 -10.50
N PHE A 307 8.69 -4.60 -11.48
CA PHE A 307 7.30 -4.25 -11.81
C PHE A 307 6.49 -5.43 -12.33
N ALA A 308 7.12 -6.34 -13.08
CA ALA A 308 6.47 -7.56 -13.53
C ALA A 308 6.00 -8.45 -12.38
N VAL A 309 6.86 -8.65 -11.37
CA VAL A 309 6.52 -9.44 -10.17
C VAL A 309 5.38 -8.77 -9.41
N MET A 310 5.51 -7.47 -9.09
CA MET A 310 4.46 -6.73 -8.38
C MET A 310 3.09 -6.81 -9.08
N LYS A 311 3.06 -6.65 -10.42
CA LYS A 311 1.79 -6.66 -11.15
C LYS A 311 1.20 -8.05 -11.35
N ARG A 312 2.04 -9.06 -11.59
CA ARG A 312 1.58 -10.40 -12.00
C ARG A 312 1.47 -11.36 -10.83
N ALA A 313 2.45 -11.35 -9.92
CA ALA A 313 2.47 -12.25 -8.76
C ALA A 313 1.64 -11.68 -7.60
N HIS A 314 1.78 -10.38 -7.31
CA HIS A 314 1.12 -9.73 -6.16
C HIS A 314 -0.21 -9.05 -6.50
N ASN A 315 -0.62 -9.10 -7.78
CA ASN A 315 -1.82 -8.44 -8.29
C ASN A 315 -1.89 -6.92 -7.98
N ALA A 316 -0.74 -6.24 -7.84
CA ALA A 316 -0.65 -4.85 -7.39
C ALA A 316 -0.84 -3.80 -8.51
N GLY A 317 -1.33 -4.21 -9.67
CA GLY A 317 -1.53 -3.31 -10.82
C GLY A 317 -2.74 -2.38 -10.69
N HIS A 318 -3.68 -2.72 -9.81
CA HIS A 318 -4.92 -2.00 -9.59
C HIS A 318 -5.22 -1.87 -8.08
N VAL A 319 -5.80 -0.74 -7.66
CA VAL A 319 -6.21 -0.49 -6.28
C VAL A 319 -7.62 0.11 -6.22
N SER A 320 -8.40 -0.35 -5.24
CA SER A 320 -9.77 0.13 -4.98
C SER A 320 -9.81 1.23 -3.91
N VAL A 321 -8.74 2.02 -3.79
CA VAL A 321 -8.62 3.11 -2.78
C VAL A 321 -8.57 4.48 -3.45
N THR A 322 -9.09 5.48 -2.75
CA THR A 322 -9.35 6.80 -3.31
C THR A 322 -8.37 7.88 -2.88
N THR A 323 -7.38 7.58 -2.04
CA THR A 323 -6.37 8.56 -1.60
C THR A 323 -4.96 8.09 -1.93
N ILE A 324 -4.05 9.06 -2.14
CA ILE A 324 -2.63 8.83 -2.39
C ILE A 324 -2.00 8.09 -1.20
N ALA A 325 -2.34 8.45 0.04
CA ALA A 325 -1.80 7.78 1.22
C ALA A 325 -2.19 6.30 1.29
N ARG A 326 -3.44 5.96 0.98
CA ARG A 326 -3.91 4.56 0.92
C ARG A 326 -3.30 3.79 -0.25
N ALA A 327 -3.13 4.43 -1.40
CA ALA A 327 -2.42 3.84 -2.53
C ALA A 327 -0.94 3.61 -2.18
N GLY A 328 -0.33 4.57 -1.48
CA GLY A 328 1.07 4.57 -1.07
C GLY A 328 1.39 3.47 -0.07
N ILE A 329 0.56 3.26 0.96
CA ILE A 329 0.78 2.15 1.90
C ILE A 329 0.65 0.79 1.18
N LYS A 330 -0.32 0.62 0.28
CA LYS A 330 -0.46 -0.60 -0.53
C LYS A 330 0.76 -0.81 -1.43
N PHE A 331 1.26 0.24 -2.07
CA PHE A 331 2.46 0.17 -2.91
C PHE A 331 3.72 -0.16 -2.10
N MET A 332 3.86 0.45 -0.92
CA MET A 332 4.94 0.16 0.03
C MET A 332 4.90 -1.31 0.47
N MET A 333 3.74 -1.82 0.88
CA MET A 333 3.63 -3.22 1.32
C MET A 333 3.99 -4.20 0.19
N ASN A 334 3.59 -3.92 -1.05
CA ASN A 334 4.03 -4.70 -2.21
C ASN A 334 5.55 -4.60 -2.45
N SER A 335 6.15 -3.43 -2.20
CA SER A 335 7.60 -3.24 -2.30
C SER A 335 8.36 -4.02 -1.22
N ILE A 336 7.78 -4.12 -0.02
CA ILE A 336 8.31 -4.94 1.08
C ILE A 336 8.28 -6.42 0.70
N VAL A 337 7.14 -6.91 0.20
CA VAL A 337 7.00 -8.29 -0.28
C VAL A 337 8.02 -8.60 -1.36
N TYR A 338 8.15 -7.74 -2.37
CA TYR A 338 9.16 -7.91 -3.42
C TYR A 338 10.59 -8.01 -2.85
N ASN A 339 10.96 -7.14 -1.91
CA ASN A 339 12.28 -7.19 -1.29
C ASN A 339 12.52 -8.50 -0.53
N ILE A 340 11.51 -9.01 0.17
CA ILE A 340 11.57 -10.28 0.88
C ILE A 340 11.75 -11.46 -0.09
N GLU A 341 11.01 -11.48 -1.19
CA GLU A 341 11.18 -12.47 -2.27
C GLU A 341 12.59 -12.40 -2.89
N GLN A 342 13.06 -11.17 -3.14
CA GLN A 342 14.38 -10.96 -3.70
C GLN A 342 15.49 -11.40 -2.73
N LEU A 343 15.34 -11.15 -1.43
CA LEU A 343 16.25 -11.68 -0.40
C LEU A 343 16.30 -13.21 -0.42
N LYS A 344 15.14 -13.86 -0.55
CA LYS A 344 15.08 -15.32 -0.66
C LYS A 344 15.84 -15.82 -1.88
N TYR A 345 15.69 -15.14 -3.01
CA TYR A 345 16.45 -15.45 -4.23
C TYR A 345 17.96 -15.27 -4.00
N LEU A 346 18.38 -14.16 -3.40
CA LEU A 346 19.79 -13.88 -3.10
C LEU A 346 20.40 -14.91 -2.14
N GLY A 347 19.63 -15.45 -1.19
CA GLY A 347 20.08 -16.51 -0.28
C GLY A 347 20.23 -17.89 -0.94
N ARG A 348 19.60 -18.12 -2.10
CA ARG A 348 19.69 -19.39 -2.86
C ARG A 348 20.83 -19.39 -3.86
N VAL A 349 21.29 -18.22 -4.31
CA VAL A 349 22.40 -18.10 -5.25
C VAL A 349 23.71 -18.17 -4.44
N PRO A 350 24.60 -19.15 -4.70
CA PRO A 350 25.91 -19.18 -4.05
C PRO A 350 26.61 -17.85 -4.33
N SER A 351 27.19 -17.24 -3.29
CA SER A 351 28.04 -16.06 -3.41
C SER A 351 29.25 -16.41 -4.27
N THR A 352 29.10 -16.20 -5.57
CA THR A 352 30.16 -16.33 -6.56
C THR A 352 31.05 -15.11 -6.42
N TRP A 353 32.15 -15.29 -5.69
CA TRP A 353 33.27 -14.36 -5.66
C TRP A 353 34.26 -14.72 -6.77
#